data_AF-A0A1Q5P359-F1
#
_entry.id   AF-A0A1Q5P359-F1
#
_cell.length_a   1.000
_cell.length_b   1.000
_cell.length_c   1.000
_cell.angle_alpha   90.00
_cell.angle_beta   90.00
_cell.angle_gamma   90.00
#
_symmetry.space_group_name_H-M   'P 1'
#
loop_
_entity.id
_entity.type
_entity.pdbx_description
1 polymer ?
#
loop_
_entity_poly.entity_id
_entity_poly.type
_entity_poly.pdbx_seq_one_letter_code
_entity_poly.pdbx_strand_id
1 'polypeptide(L)'
;MLAVVSLAACGNDEVAEPIKANTALDLTGVKAEYCDYAIGEIDLFVTETEKFAEAVKTGDSKLAKTLYALARMHDEREEPIAEKYSAI
;
A
#
# COMPACT_ATOMS: atom_id res chain seq x y z
N MET A 1 34.35 12.67 -22.43
CA MET A 1 35.40 12.50 -21.40
C MET A 1 34.76 12.62 -20.03
N LEU A 2 34.29 11.50 -19.48
CA LEU A 2 34.37 11.16 -18.05
C LEU A 2 33.98 9.67 -17.96
N ALA A 3 34.94 8.84 -17.60
CA ALA A 3 34.79 7.40 -17.48
C ALA A 3 34.25 7.06 -16.09
N VAL A 4 33.19 6.25 -16.01
CA VAL A 4 32.83 5.53 -14.77
C VAL A 4 33.26 4.08 -14.98
N VAL A 5 34.25 3.68 -14.18
CA VAL A 5 34.81 2.34 -14.12
C VAL A 5 33.80 1.43 -13.43
N SER A 6 33.39 0.36 -14.11
CA SER A 6 32.67 -0.75 -13.49
C SER A 6 33.66 -1.61 -12.70
N LEU A 7 33.38 -1.83 -11.42
CA LEU A 7 34.14 -2.73 -10.57
C LEU A 7 33.79 -4.17 -10.98
N ALA A 8 34.69 -4.82 -11.71
CA ALA A 8 34.59 -6.23 -12.05
C ALA A 8 34.83 -7.09 -10.79
N ALA A 9 33.80 -7.81 -10.36
CA ALA A 9 33.93 -8.95 -9.48
C ALA A 9 33.50 -10.20 -10.26
N CYS A 10 34.48 -11.09 -10.44
CA CYS A 10 34.40 -12.46 -10.96
C CYS A 10 34.02 -12.61 -12.45
N GLY A 11 35.01 -13.14 -13.19
CA GLY A 11 34.89 -13.41 -14.61
C GLY A 11 33.83 -14.45 -14.95
N ASN A 12 33.21 -14.21 -16.09
CA ASN A 12 33.05 -15.17 -17.17
C ASN A 12 32.97 -14.34 -18.45
N ASP A 13 33.75 -14.71 -19.46
CA ASP A 13 33.67 -14.15 -20.81
C ASP A 13 32.34 -14.58 -21.46
N GLU A 14 31.25 -13.88 -21.15
CA GLU A 14 30.05 -13.90 -22.00
C GLU A 14 29.79 -12.48 -22.50
N VAL A 15 29.71 -12.38 -23.83
CA VAL A 15 29.39 -11.14 -24.54
C VAL A 15 27.99 -10.72 -24.11
N ALA A 16 27.91 -9.63 -23.34
CA ALA A 16 26.63 -9.07 -22.90
C ALA A 16 25.82 -8.64 -24.13
N GLU A 17 24.76 -9.38 -24.44
CA GLU A 17 23.78 -8.97 -25.43
C GLU A 17 23.11 -7.66 -24.99
N PRO A 18 22.75 -6.78 -25.95
CA PRO A 18 22.10 -5.52 -25.63
C PRO A 18 20.78 -5.78 -24.90
N ILE A 19 20.70 -5.33 -23.64
CA ILE A 19 19.46 -5.33 -22.87
C ILE A 19 18.44 -4.49 -23.65
N LYS A 20 17.47 -5.18 -24.27
CA LYS A 20 16.40 -4.54 -25.02
C LYS A 20 15.47 -3.86 -24.02
N ALA A 21 15.58 -2.55 -23.92
CA ALA A 21 14.73 -1.75 -23.06
C ALA A 21 13.28 -1.77 -23.55
N ASN A 22 12.39 -2.04 -22.58
CA ASN A 22 10.96 -1.69 -22.56
C ASN A 22 9.98 -2.56 -23.37
N THR A 23 9.62 -3.72 -22.80
CA THR A 23 8.24 -4.23 -22.90
C THR A 23 7.46 -3.66 -21.73
N ALA A 24 6.41 -2.86 -21.98
CA ALA A 24 5.53 -2.37 -20.93
C ALA A 24 4.99 -3.58 -20.15
N LEU A 25 5.26 -3.63 -18.84
CA LEU A 25 4.77 -4.68 -17.97
C LEU A 25 3.25 -4.58 -17.89
N ASP A 26 2.54 -5.67 -18.20
CA ASP A 26 1.11 -5.74 -17.96
C ASP A 26 0.87 -5.85 -16.45
N LEU A 27 0.24 -4.82 -15.89
CA LEU A 27 -0.05 -4.69 -14.46
C LEU A 27 -1.53 -4.97 -14.12
N THR A 28 -2.33 -5.41 -15.10
CA THR A 28 -3.78 -5.51 -14.93
C THR A 28 -4.18 -6.43 -13.77
N GLY A 29 -3.52 -7.60 -13.65
CA GLY A 29 -3.77 -8.53 -12.55
C GLY A 29 -3.41 -7.96 -11.18
N VAL A 30 -2.19 -7.44 -11.02
CA VAL A 30 -1.71 -6.88 -9.75
C VAL A 30 -2.56 -5.68 -9.30
N LYS A 31 -3.05 -4.86 -10.24
CA LYS A 31 -3.98 -3.77 -9.94
C LYS A 31 -5.31 -4.27 -9.42
N ALA A 32 -5.86 -5.33 -10.01
CA ALA A 32 -7.10 -5.93 -9.56
C ALA A 32 -6.95 -6.50 -8.13
N GLU A 33 -5.88 -7.26 -7.88
CA GLU A 33 -5.57 -7.81 -6.55
C GLU A 33 -5.42 -6.71 -5.49
N TYR A 34 -4.74 -5.60 -5.82
CA TYR A 34 -4.61 -4.49 -4.89
C TYR A 34 -5.93 -3.74 -4.66
N CYS A 35 -6.79 -3.64 -5.69
CA CYS A 35 -8.12 -3.08 -5.53
C CYS A 35 -8.99 -3.94 -4.60
N ASP A 36 -8.96 -5.26 -4.76
CA ASP A 36 -9.70 -6.19 -3.90
C ASP A 36 -9.19 -6.11 -2.45
N TYR A 37 -7.88 -6.01 -2.26
CA TYR A 37 -7.26 -5.77 -0.95
C TYR A 37 -7.77 -4.47 -0.31
N ALA A 38 -7.74 -3.36 -1.05
CA ALA A 38 -8.18 -2.06 -0.55
C ALA A 38 -9.66 -2.08 -0.18
N ILE A 39 -10.53 -2.66 -1.02
CA ILE A 39 -11.95 -2.84 -0.69
C ILE A 39 -12.13 -3.61 0.62
N GLY A 40 -11.33 -4.66 0.84
CA GLY A 40 -11.35 -5.41 2.10
C GLY A 40 -10.93 -4.59 3.33
N GLU A 41 -9.91 -3.73 3.20
CA GLU A 41 -9.54 -2.81 4.28
C GLU A 41 -10.63 -1.76 4.54
N ILE A 42 -11.31 -1.24 3.50
CA ILE A 42 -12.45 -0.31 3.64
C ILE A 42 -13.60 -0.97 4.42
N ASP A 43 -13.96 -2.21 4.09
CA ASP A 43 -15.03 -2.95 4.77
C ASP A 43 -14.72 -3.14 6.27
N LEU A 44 -13.46 -3.45 6.59
CA LEU A 44 -12.99 -3.56 7.97
C LEU A 44 -12.95 -2.20 8.66
N PHE A 45 -12.53 -1.14 7.95
CA PHE A 45 -12.51 0.22 8.47
C PHE A 45 -13.91 0.67 8.89
N VAL A 46 -14.93 0.42 8.06
CA VAL A 46 -16.33 0.71 8.40
C VAL A 46 -16.74 -0.06 9.66
N THR A 47 -16.52 -1.38 9.67
CA THR A 47 -16.91 -2.25 10.79
C THR A 47 -16.27 -1.83 12.12
N GLU A 48 -14.97 -1.55 12.14
CA GLU A 48 -14.27 -1.14 13.36
C GLU A 48 -14.60 0.31 13.77
N THR A 49 -14.86 1.19 12.81
CA THR A 49 -15.29 2.56 13.08
C THR A 49 -16.70 2.60 13.68
N GLU A 50 -17.61 1.73 13.25
CA GLU A 50 -18.93 1.60 13.87
C GLU A 50 -18.83 1.22 15.36
N LYS A 51 -17.97 0.24 15.69
CA LYS A 51 -17.72 -0.14 17.10
C LYS A 51 -17.12 1.01 17.90
N PHE A 52 -16.15 1.71 17.33
CA PHE A 52 -15.54 2.89 17.95
C PHE A 52 -16.58 3.99 18.19
N ALA A 53 -17.38 4.32 17.16
CA ALA A 53 -18.40 5.35 17.22
C ALA A 53 -19.48 5.01 18.27
N GLU A 54 -19.87 3.75 18.39
CA GLU A 54 -20.80 3.31 19.43
C GLU A 54 -20.22 3.47 20.84
N ALA A 55 -18.95 3.11 21.04
CA ALA A 55 -18.26 3.34 22.32
C ALA A 55 -18.20 4.84 22.68
N VAL A 56 -18.00 5.71 21.68
CA VAL A 56 -18.05 7.17 21.87
C VAL A 56 -19.46 7.65 22.22
N LYS A 57 -20.48 7.21 21.48
CA LYS A 57 -21.89 7.62 21.68
C LYS A 57 -22.43 7.21 23.05
N THR A 58 -22.03 6.02 23.53
CA THR A 58 -22.43 5.49 24.83
C THR A 58 -21.61 6.03 25.99
N GLY A 59 -20.54 6.79 25.71
CA GLY A 59 -19.68 7.40 26.71
C GLY A 59 -18.64 6.46 27.33
N ASP A 60 -18.45 5.25 26.80
CA ASP A 60 -17.38 4.34 27.23
C ASP A 60 -16.02 4.81 26.72
N SER A 61 -15.45 5.79 27.42
CA SER A 61 -14.16 6.40 27.07
C SER A 61 -13.01 5.39 27.11
N LYS A 62 -13.09 4.34 27.94
CA LYS A 62 -12.03 3.33 28.03
C LYS A 62 -12.02 2.48 26.77
N LEU A 63 -13.19 1.97 26.37
CA LEU A 63 -13.34 1.18 25.15
C LEU A 63 -13.02 2.01 23.91
N ALA A 64 -13.53 3.25 23.82
CA ALA A 64 -13.27 4.13 22.69
C ALA A 64 -11.77 4.37 22.47
N LYS A 65 -10.99 4.59 23.56
CA LYS A 65 -9.53 4.75 23.47
C LYS A 65 -8.82 3.49 22.98
N THR A 66 -9.30 2.31 23.35
CA THR A 66 -8.76 1.04 22.86
C THR A 66 -9.05 0.84 21.37
N LEU A 67 -10.27 1.18 20.93
CA LEU A 67 -10.71 0.95 19.56
C LEU A 67 -10.15 1.95 18.54
N TYR A 68 -9.82 3.18 18.96
CA TYR A 68 -9.40 4.25 18.04
C TYR A 68 -8.24 3.85 17.12
N ALA A 69 -7.15 3.32 17.68
CA ALA A 69 -5.99 2.92 16.89
C ALA A 69 -6.31 1.74 15.97
N LEU A 70 -7.12 0.78 16.44
CA LEU A 70 -7.50 -0.39 15.65
C LEU A 70 -8.34 -0.02 14.44
N ALA A 71 -9.30 0.90 14.60
CA ALA A 71 -10.09 1.41 13.48
C ALA A 71 -9.19 2.18 12.49
N ARG A 72 -8.34 3.11 12.96
CA ARG A 72 -7.47 3.90 12.07
C ARG A 72 -6.46 3.07 11.29
N MET A 73 -6.01 1.93 11.79
CA MET A 73 -5.03 1.11 11.07
C MET A 73 -5.51 0.68 9.67
N HIS A 74 -6.81 0.54 9.46
CA HIS A 74 -7.36 0.21 8.15
C HIS A 74 -7.24 1.40 7.18
N ASP A 75 -7.68 2.59 7.59
CA ASP A 75 -7.54 3.86 6.86
C ASP A 75 -6.07 4.14 6.46
N GLU A 76 -5.13 3.92 7.37
CA GLU A 76 -3.70 4.14 7.11
C GLU A 76 -3.10 3.15 6.08
N ARG A 77 -3.64 1.93 5.97
CA ARG A 77 -3.16 0.94 4.97
C ARG A 77 -3.64 1.26 3.56
N GLU A 78 -4.80 1.88 3.45
CA GLU A 78 -5.41 2.27 2.19
C GLU A 78 -5.20 3.74 1.82
N GLU A 79 -4.45 4.50 2.64
CA GLU A 79 -4.08 5.91 2.41
C GLU A 79 -3.66 6.22 0.96
N PRO A 80 -2.84 5.38 0.26
CA PRO A 80 -2.45 5.65 -1.12
C PRO A 80 -3.63 5.82 -2.10
N ILE A 81 -4.78 5.20 -1.79
CA ILE A 81 -6.02 5.31 -2.56
C ILE A 81 -6.96 6.33 -1.89
N ALA A 82 -7.12 6.26 -0.57
CA ALA A 82 -8.07 7.09 0.17
C ALA A 82 -7.77 8.59 0.04
N GLU A 83 -6.50 9.00 -0.04
CA GLU A 83 -6.12 10.41 -0.21
C GLU A 83 -6.75 11.03 -1.46
N LYS A 84 -6.99 10.23 -2.52
CA LYS A 84 -7.63 10.69 -3.77
C LYS A 84 -9.06 11.18 -3.57
N TYR A 85 -9.71 10.76 -2.49
CA TYR A 85 -11.09 11.10 -2.16
C TYR A 85 -11.20 12.04 -0.95
N SER A 86 -10.07 12.41 -0.32
CA SER A 86 -10.04 13.21 0.91
C SER A 86 -10.51 14.67 0.76
N ALA A 87 -10.55 15.19 -0.47
CA ALA A 87 -10.90 16.58 -0.79
C ALA A 87 -12.24 16.73 -1.54
N ILE A 88 -13.01 15.64 -1.68
CA ILE A 88 -14.33 15.61 -2.33
C ILE A 88 -15.40 15.66 -1.25
#